data_AF-A0A7S0KKG2-F1
#
_entry.id   AF-A0A7S0KKG2-F1
#
_cell.length_a   1.000
_cell.length_b   1.000
_cell.length_c   1.000
_cell.angle_alpha   90.00
_cell.angle_beta   90.00
_cell.angle_gamma   90.00
#
_symmetry.space_group_name_H-M   'P 1'
#
loop_
_entity.id
_entity.type
_entity.pdbx_description
1 polymer ?
#
loop_
_entity_poly.entity_id
_entity_poly.type
_entity_poly.pdbx_seq_one_letter_code
_entity_poly.pdbx_strand_id
1 'polypeptide(L)'
;MSAASSVLSFATARATRDDGAREREERRQPMRSVRQRVVARARANEGVNIPTLLNNTPHARTTRQFFYDDCTKSVVAAVTAGEKRIKIKTEFPELNVSGDVYRVGTTLELVRHIATALARDGKRVKICVQRSMGQGVFQALPLSLSGVSKLLGMMDWEEDVVDAINPNGAIGADVPEPEDNVFLLVQPQNIVGYALLPYIEEMAAVA
;
A
#
# COMPACT_ATOMS: atom_id res chain seq x y z
N MET A 1 40.37 -22.25 -8.89
CA MET A 1 40.22 -22.11 -7.43
C MET A 1 41.31 -21.17 -6.94
N SER A 2 40.96 -19.92 -6.66
CA SER A 2 41.85 -18.93 -6.04
C SER A 2 41.17 -18.50 -4.74
N ALA A 3 41.74 -18.92 -3.61
CA ALA A 3 41.28 -18.54 -2.28
C ALA A 3 42.18 -17.41 -1.79
N ALA A 4 41.66 -16.18 -1.80
CA ALA A 4 42.28 -15.06 -1.13
C ALA A 4 41.72 -14.99 0.30
N SER A 5 42.52 -15.45 1.26
CA SER A 5 42.32 -15.22 2.69
C SER A 5 42.64 -13.75 3.00
N SER A 6 41.73 -13.04 3.65
CA SER A 6 42.00 -11.72 4.23
C SER A 6 41.78 -11.79 5.73
N VAL A 7 42.90 -11.66 6.45
CA VAL A 7 42.99 -11.60 7.91
C VAL A 7 42.63 -10.17 8.34
N LEU A 8 41.61 -10.02 9.18
CA LEU A 8 41.31 -8.76 9.86
C LEU A 8 42.36 -8.52 10.96
N SER A 9 43.03 -7.38 10.91
CA SER A 9 43.89 -6.90 12.01
C SER A 9 43.28 -5.62 12.60
N PHE A 10 42.97 -5.66 13.90
CA PHE A 10 42.52 -4.50 14.66
C PHE A 10 43.74 -3.81 15.29
N ALA A 11 43.91 -2.52 15.04
CA ALA A 11 44.86 -1.67 15.76
C ALA A 11 44.12 -0.43 16.29
N THR A 12 43.98 -0.34 17.61
CA THR A 12 43.56 0.85 18.34
C THR A 12 44.79 1.69 18.69
N ALA A 13 44.84 2.94 18.24
CA ALA A 13 45.85 3.89 18.71
C ALA A 13 45.28 5.32 18.82
N ARG A 14 45.20 5.75 20.09
CA ARG A 14 45.02 7.08 20.71
C ARG A 14 44.95 8.31 19.79
N ALA A 15 43.81 9.00 19.86
CA ALA A 15 43.67 10.40 19.48
C ALA A 15 44.44 11.32 20.45
N THR A 16 45.34 12.12 19.91
CA THR A 16 46.00 13.24 20.58
C THR A 16 44.98 14.34 20.87
N ARG A 17 45.00 14.81 22.13
CA ARG A 17 44.25 15.97 22.60
C ARG A 17 44.83 17.24 21.97
N ASP A 18 44.09 17.88 21.07
CA ASP A 18 43.98 19.34 20.98
C ASP A 18 42.91 19.72 19.94
N ASP A 19 41.67 19.96 20.38
CA ASP A 19 40.62 20.63 19.55
C ASP A 19 39.42 21.10 20.40
N GLY A 20 39.68 21.47 21.67
CA GLY A 20 38.65 21.85 22.64
C GLY A 20 38.05 23.25 22.48
N ALA A 21 38.42 24.02 21.45
CA ALA A 21 38.08 25.44 21.35
C ALA A 21 37.10 25.82 20.21
N ARG A 22 36.77 24.91 19.28
CA ARG A 22 35.84 25.22 18.17
C ARG A 22 34.43 24.62 18.29
N GLU A 23 34.18 23.71 19.23
CA GLU A 23 32.88 23.01 19.34
C GLU A 23 31.88 23.62 20.33
N ARG A 24 32.21 24.70 21.04
CA ARG A 24 31.32 25.26 22.09
C ARG A 24 30.41 26.40 21.66
N GLU A 25 30.49 26.89 20.42
CA GLU A 25 29.67 28.01 19.97
C GLU A 25 28.48 27.63 19.08
N GLU A 26 28.41 26.40 18.57
CA GLU A 26 27.28 25.95 17.72
C GLU A 26 26.09 25.33 18.48
N ARG A 27 26.24 25.01 19.77
CA ARG A 27 25.18 24.34 20.57
C ARG A 27 24.26 25.30 21.34
N ARG A 28 23.99 26.48 20.79
CA ARG A 28 22.94 27.39 21.30
C ARG A 28 22.08 27.95 20.18
N GLN A 29 21.64 27.10 19.26
CA GLN A 29 20.47 27.44 18.45
C GLN A 29 19.20 26.95 19.19
N PRO A 30 18.24 27.84 19.51
CA PRO A 30 17.00 27.40 20.12
C PRO A 30 16.30 26.46 19.14
N MET A 31 15.98 25.23 19.58
CA MET A 31 15.18 24.32 18.78
C MET A 31 13.82 24.97 18.52
N ARG A 32 13.64 25.53 17.33
CA ARG A 32 12.32 25.98 16.86
C ARG A 32 11.35 24.83 16.96
N SER A 33 10.19 25.10 17.56
CA SER A 33 9.11 24.12 17.67
C SER A 33 8.76 23.58 16.29
N VAL A 34 8.26 22.34 16.21
CA VAL A 34 7.84 21.71 14.95
C VAL A 34 6.94 22.65 14.14
N ARG A 35 6.04 23.37 14.84
CA ARG A 35 5.14 24.37 14.25
C ARG A 35 5.90 25.54 13.61
N GLN A 36 6.93 26.07 14.26
CA GLN A 36 7.78 27.14 13.70
C GLN A 36 8.62 26.67 12.51
N ARG A 37 9.05 25.40 12.46
CA ARG A 37 9.74 24.83 11.28
C ARG A 37 8.79 24.65 10.10
N VAL A 38 7.56 24.20 10.34
CA VAL A 38 6.52 24.05 9.30
C VAL A 38 6.15 25.42 8.70
N VAL A 39 5.96 26.44 9.54
CA VAL A 39 5.63 27.80 9.08
C VAL A 39 6.80 28.43 8.31
N ALA A 40 8.05 28.20 8.74
CA ALA A 40 9.22 28.69 8.01
C ALA A 40 9.40 28.00 6.63
N ARG A 41 9.10 26.70 6.54
CA ARG A 41 9.16 25.93 5.29
C ARG A 41 8.03 26.29 4.32
N ALA A 42 6.85 26.65 4.83
CA ALA A 42 5.74 27.13 4.02
C ALA A 42 6.06 28.48 3.34
N ARG A 43 6.73 29.40 4.04
CA ARG A 43 7.19 30.68 3.46
C ARG A 43 8.34 30.52 2.46
N ALA A 44 9.16 29.50 2.60
CA ALA A 44 10.26 29.25 1.66
C ALA A 44 9.78 28.80 0.27
N ASN A 45 8.52 28.34 0.15
CA ASN A 45 7.92 27.85 -1.09
C ASN A 45 6.84 28.80 -1.65
N GLU A 46 6.69 30.00 -1.10
CA GLU A 46 5.73 30.99 -1.58
C GLU A 46 6.10 31.39 -3.02
N GLY A 47 5.20 31.13 -3.98
CA GLY A 47 5.45 31.37 -5.41
C GLY A 47 6.22 30.27 -6.15
N VAL A 48 6.61 29.18 -5.49
CA VAL A 48 7.14 27.99 -6.16
C VAL A 48 5.97 27.10 -6.55
N ASN A 49 5.72 26.94 -7.86
CA ASN A 49 4.78 25.93 -8.35
C ASN A 49 5.32 24.55 -7.95
N ILE A 50 4.79 23.98 -6.86
CA ILE A 50 5.07 22.60 -6.47
C ILE A 50 4.61 21.75 -7.65
N PRO A 51 5.48 20.94 -8.27
CA PRO A 51 5.08 20.08 -9.36
C PRO A 51 3.99 19.14 -8.85
N THR A 52 2.74 19.36 -9.29
CA THR A 52 1.59 18.51 -8.93
C THR A 52 1.68 17.12 -9.56
N LEU A 53 2.61 16.95 -10.51
CA LEU A 53 2.97 15.69 -11.13
C LEU A 53 4.05 14.91 -10.35
N LEU A 54 4.66 15.51 -9.31
CA LEU A 54 5.51 14.78 -8.37
C LEU A 54 4.66 14.26 -7.21
N ASN A 55 4.46 12.96 -7.23
CA ASN A 55 3.84 12.11 -6.24
C ASN A 55 4.68 11.98 -4.95
N ASN A 56 5.53 12.95 -4.59
CA ASN A 56 6.33 12.93 -3.36
C ASN A 56 5.50 13.31 -2.12
N THR A 57 4.42 14.09 -2.29
CA THR A 57 3.48 14.44 -1.22
C THR A 57 2.11 13.92 -1.61
N PRO A 58 1.44 13.10 -0.78
CA PRO A 58 0.07 12.69 -1.07
C PRO A 58 -0.83 13.92 -1.19
N HIS A 59 -1.81 13.86 -2.08
CA HIS A 59 -2.85 14.87 -2.18
C HIS A 59 -3.57 15.03 -0.83
N ALA A 60 -4.17 16.21 -0.67
CA ALA A 60 -4.95 16.54 0.50
C ALA A 60 -5.98 15.45 0.79
N ARG A 61 -6.23 15.17 2.07
CA ARG A 61 -7.18 14.14 2.50
C ARG A 61 -8.55 14.34 1.86
N THR A 62 -9.01 15.59 1.77
CA THR A 62 -10.28 15.95 1.12
C THR A 62 -10.34 15.55 -0.35
N THR A 63 -9.24 15.74 -1.09
CA THR A 63 -9.14 15.32 -2.49
C THR A 63 -9.24 13.80 -2.61
N ARG A 64 -8.49 13.06 -1.78
CA ARG A 64 -8.55 11.58 -1.78
C ARG A 64 -9.93 11.07 -1.37
N GLN A 65 -10.55 11.69 -0.38
CA GLN A 65 -11.89 11.35 0.10
C GLN A 65 -12.93 11.42 -1.03
N PHE A 66 -12.87 12.46 -1.87
CA PHE A 66 -13.76 12.57 -3.02
C PHE A 66 -13.68 11.34 -3.94
N PHE A 67 -12.47 10.88 -4.27
CA PHE A 67 -12.29 9.69 -5.10
C PHE A 67 -12.74 8.40 -4.41
N TYR A 68 -12.49 8.27 -3.11
CA TYR A 68 -12.92 7.11 -2.33
C TYR A 68 -14.45 7.04 -2.25
N ASP A 69 -15.10 8.15 -1.91
CA ASP A 69 -16.55 8.22 -1.78
C ASP A 69 -17.25 7.93 -3.11
N ASP A 70 -16.76 8.52 -4.21
CA ASP A 70 -17.35 8.34 -5.54
C ASP A 70 -17.22 6.88 -6.03
N CYS A 71 -16.03 6.30 -5.86
CA CYS A 71 -15.78 4.90 -6.22
C CYS A 71 -16.61 3.95 -5.34
N THR A 72 -16.61 4.15 -4.02
CA THR A 72 -17.37 3.30 -3.08
C THR A 72 -18.87 3.37 -3.35
N LYS A 73 -19.44 4.55 -3.58
CA LYS A 73 -20.86 4.69 -3.92
C LYS A 73 -21.20 3.94 -5.20
N SER A 74 -20.35 4.04 -6.22
CA SER A 74 -20.53 3.33 -7.49
C SER A 74 -20.46 1.82 -7.32
N VAL A 75 -19.51 1.32 -6.51
CA VAL A 75 -19.37 -0.11 -6.22
C VAL A 75 -20.56 -0.64 -5.44
N VAL A 76 -20.97 0.05 -4.37
CA VAL A 76 -22.15 -0.30 -3.57
C VAL A 76 -23.39 -0.37 -4.46
N ALA A 77 -23.63 0.66 -5.28
CA ALA A 77 -24.77 0.68 -6.20
C ALA A 77 -24.76 -0.50 -7.19
N ALA A 78 -23.60 -0.84 -7.76
CA ALA A 78 -23.47 -1.98 -8.66
C ALA A 78 -23.74 -3.32 -7.92
N VAL A 79 -23.21 -3.50 -6.71
CA VAL A 79 -23.49 -4.69 -5.89
C VAL A 79 -24.98 -4.78 -5.53
N THR A 80 -25.61 -3.68 -5.16
CA THR A 80 -27.06 -3.62 -4.87
C THR A 80 -27.89 -3.96 -6.12
N ALA A 81 -27.45 -3.54 -7.31
CA ALA A 81 -28.10 -3.89 -8.57
C ALA A 81 -27.92 -5.37 -8.96
N GLY A 82 -27.10 -6.14 -8.23
CA GLY A 82 -26.85 -7.55 -8.49
C GLY A 82 -25.74 -7.81 -9.51
N GLU A 83 -24.89 -6.80 -9.80
CA GLU A 83 -23.75 -6.96 -10.70
C GLU A 83 -22.74 -7.94 -10.11
N LYS A 84 -22.39 -8.97 -10.89
CA LYS A 84 -21.52 -10.06 -10.43
C LYS A 84 -20.03 -9.82 -10.66
N ARG A 85 -19.67 -8.93 -11.58
CA ARG A 85 -18.27 -8.66 -11.95
C ARG A 85 -18.07 -7.18 -12.21
N ILE A 86 -17.34 -6.54 -11.29
CA ILE A 86 -17.07 -5.10 -11.35
C ILE A 86 -15.58 -4.90 -11.58
N LYS A 87 -15.23 -4.12 -12.61
CA LYS A 87 -13.85 -3.68 -12.85
C LYS A 87 -13.71 -2.22 -12.45
N ILE A 88 -12.93 -1.97 -11.40
CA ILE A 88 -12.59 -0.60 -10.98
C ILE A 88 -11.38 -0.15 -11.81
N LYS A 89 -11.59 0.83 -12.69
CA LYS A 89 -10.50 1.55 -13.37
C LYS A 89 -10.31 2.89 -12.68
N THR A 90 -9.16 3.08 -12.05
CA THR A 90 -8.80 4.34 -11.40
C THR A 90 -7.62 4.97 -12.11
N GLU A 91 -7.75 6.25 -12.41
CA GLU A 91 -6.70 7.09 -13.01
C GLU A 91 -6.27 8.19 -12.03
N PHE A 92 -6.44 7.93 -10.72
CA PHE A 92 -6.00 8.85 -9.69
C PHE A 92 -4.49 9.12 -9.83
N PRO A 93 -4.02 10.38 -9.82
CA PRO A 93 -2.62 10.70 -10.09
C PRO A 93 -1.63 9.93 -9.21
N GLU A 94 -1.99 9.63 -7.95
CA GLU A 94 -1.12 8.87 -7.05
C GLU A 94 -0.92 7.39 -7.44
N LEU A 95 -1.76 6.88 -8.34
CA LEU A 95 -1.73 5.52 -8.86
C LEU A 95 -1.16 5.44 -10.28
N ASN A 96 -0.77 6.58 -10.86
CA ASN A 96 -0.22 6.66 -12.20
C ASN A 96 1.28 6.30 -12.21
N VAL A 97 1.59 5.12 -12.75
CA VAL A 97 2.96 4.59 -12.89
C VAL A 97 3.77 5.23 -14.02
N SER A 98 3.11 5.92 -14.96
CA SER A 98 3.79 6.54 -16.10
C SER A 98 4.47 7.85 -15.75
N GLY A 99 4.03 8.52 -14.67
CA GLY A 99 4.55 9.81 -14.24
C GLY A 99 5.39 9.79 -12.96
N ASP A 100 5.22 8.79 -12.07
CA ASP A 100 5.93 8.72 -10.78
C ASP A 100 5.77 7.34 -10.05
N VAL A 101 6.21 7.28 -8.78
CA VAL A 101 6.08 6.15 -7.84
C VAL A 101 4.61 5.82 -7.55
N TYR A 102 4.23 4.56 -7.75
CA TYR A 102 2.93 4.03 -7.37
C TYR A 102 2.70 4.06 -5.85
N ARG A 103 1.66 4.76 -5.37
CA ARG A 103 1.32 4.79 -3.93
C ARG A 103 0.33 3.68 -3.58
N VAL A 104 0.87 2.53 -3.15
CA VAL A 104 0.07 1.40 -2.69
C VAL A 104 -0.89 1.75 -1.54
N GLY A 105 -0.47 2.62 -0.62
CA GLY A 105 -1.31 3.04 0.51
C GLY A 105 -2.63 3.69 0.07
N THR A 106 -2.63 4.40 -1.05
CA THR A 106 -3.82 5.05 -1.62
C THR A 106 -4.83 4.03 -2.14
N THR A 107 -4.35 2.93 -2.72
CA THR A 107 -5.17 1.78 -3.12
C THR A 107 -5.70 1.03 -1.92
N LEU A 108 -4.87 0.80 -0.90
CA LEU A 108 -5.29 0.10 0.32
C LEU A 108 -6.34 0.89 1.11
N GLU A 109 -6.22 2.22 1.13
CA GLU A 109 -7.24 3.10 1.72
C GLU A 109 -8.57 3.03 0.96
N LEU A 110 -8.52 2.97 -0.39
CA LEU A 110 -9.72 2.75 -1.20
C LEU A 110 -10.34 1.38 -0.93
N VAL A 111 -9.53 0.32 -0.87
CA VAL A 111 -10.00 -1.04 -0.53
C VAL A 111 -10.66 -1.05 0.84
N ARG A 112 -10.06 -0.38 1.84
CA ARG A 112 -10.66 -0.21 3.18
C ARG A 112 -12.03 0.45 3.08
N HIS A 113 -12.11 1.57 2.36
CA HIS A 113 -13.36 2.33 2.21
C HIS A 113 -14.48 1.51 1.57
N ILE A 114 -14.16 0.72 0.52
CA ILE A 114 -15.13 -0.14 -0.15
C ILE A 114 -15.54 -1.30 0.75
N ALA A 115 -14.57 -1.99 1.36
CA ALA A 115 -14.84 -3.15 2.22
C ALA A 115 -15.70 -2.77 3.42
N THR A 116 -15.40 -1.67 4.10
CA THR A 116 -16.20 -1.15 5.21
C THR A 116 -17.63 -0.82 4.79
N ALA A 117 -17.82 -0.17 3.64
CA ALA A 117 -19.17 0.17 3.16
C ALA A 117 -20.00 -1.09 2.84
N LEU A 118 -19.40 -2.06 2.13
CA LEU A 118 -20.06 -3.32 1.82
C LEU A 118 -20.37 -4.14 3.08
N ALA A 119 -19.47 -4.14 4.05
CA ALA A 119 -19.68 -4.81 5.34
C ALA A 119 -20.84 -4.18 6.13
N ARG A 120 -20.95 -2.84 6.13
CA ARG A 120 -22.10 -2.13 6.72
C ARG A 120 -23.43 -2.43 6.02
N ASP A 121 -23.39 -2.72 4.73
CA ASP A 121 -24.52 -3.22 3.96
C ASP A 121 -24.80 -4.72 4.20
N GLY A 122 -24.15 -5.34 5.18
CA GLY A 122 -24.37 -6.72 5.61
C GLY A 122 -23.63 -7.76 4.77
N LYS A 123 -22.69 -7.37 3.92
CA LYS A 123 -21.89 -8.32 3.11
C LYS A 123 -20.71 -8.87 3.91
N ARG A 124 -20.48 -10.17 3.81
CA ARG A 124 -19.18 -10.78 4.13
C ARG A 124 -18.21 -10.50 2.99
N VAL A 125 -17.16 -9.73 3.28
CA VAL A 125 -16.18 -9.27 2.30
C VAL A 125 -14.88 -10.02 2.50
N LYS A 126 -14.43 -10.75 1.47
CA LYS A 126 -13.12 -11.38 1.44
C LYS A 126 -12.20 -10.59 0.52
N ILE A 127 -11.11 -10.06 1.07
CA ILE A 127 -10.10 -9.31 0.31
C ILE A 127 -9.03 -10.28 -0.14
N CYS A 128 -8.85 -10.38 -1.44
CA CYS A 128 -8.00 -11.37 -2.08
C CYS A 128 -6.77 -10.71 -2.67
N VAL A 129 -5.60 -11.16 -2.24
CA VAL A 129 -4.31 -10.80 -2.82
C VAL A 129 -3.73 -12.04 -3.48
N GLN A 130 -3.18 -11.89 -4.68
CA GLN A 130 -2.52 -12.98 -5.37
C GLN A 130 -1.38 -13.55 -4.52
N ARG A 131 -1.44 -14.85 -4.22
CA ARG A 131 -0.39 -15.59 -3.53
C ARG A 131 0.69 -16.06 -4.50
N SER A 132 1.72 -16.71 -3.97
CA SER A 132 2.77 -17.29 -4.81
C SER A 132 2.16 -18.38 -5.67
N MET A 133 2.38 -18.30 -6.99
CA MET A 133 1.88 -19.27 -7.96
C MET A 133 2.83 -20.48 -7.93
N GLY A 134 2.64 -21.36 -6.96
CA GLY A 134 3.61 -22.36 -6.47
C GLY A 134 4.08 -23.47 -7.42
N GLN A 135 4.40 -23.20 -8.69
CA GLN A 135 5.17 -24.15 -9.53
C GLN A 135 6.40 -23.50 -10.20
N GLY A 136 7.55 -24.16 -10.10
CA GLY A 136 8.79 -23.79 -10.82
C GLY A 136 9.58 -22.62 -10.21
N VAL A 137 10.37 -21.92 -11.03
CA VAL A 137 11.35 -20.88 -10.60
C VAL A 137 10.70 -19.62 -10.00
N PHE A 138 9.37 -19.54 -9.98
CA PHE A 138 8.58 -18.39 -9.53
C PHE A 138 7.88 -18.63 -8.17
N GLN A 139 8.43 -19.52 -7.33
CA GLN A 139 7.96 -19.76 -5.94
C GLN A 139 7.97 -18.51 -5.05
N ALA A 140 8.64 -17.43 -5.45
CA ALA A 140 8.62 -16.19 -4.72
C ALA A 140 7.41 -15.35 -5.15
N LEU A 141 6.51 -15.09 -4.19
CA LEU A 141 5.58 -13.96 -4.27
C LEU A 141 6.37 -12.72 -4.72
N PRO A 142 5.88 -11.96 -5.73
CA PRO A 142 6.42 -10.63 -5.98
C PRO A 142 6.48 -9.87 -4.66
N LEU A 143 7.67 -9.35 -4.30
CA LEU A 143 7.93 -8.70 -3.01
C LEU A 143 6.93 -7.57 -2.71
N SER A 144 6.37 -6.95 -3.74
CA SER A 144 5.31 -5.95 -3.64
C SER A 144 3.99 -6.53 -3.09
N LEU A 145 3.61 -7.75 -3.49
CA LEU A 145 2.35 -8.38 -3.10
C LEU A 145 2.38 -8.97 -1.68
N SER A 146 3.52 -9.51 -1.25
CA SER A 146 3.69 -9.97 0.15
C SER A 146 3.60 -8.80 1.15
N GLY A 147 4.08 -7.61 0.74
CA GLY A 147 3.89 -6.37 1.49
C GLY A 147 2.42 -5.97 1.60
N VAL A 148 1.65 -6.09 0.52
CA VAL A 148 0.21 -5.76 0.51
C VAL A 148 -0.59 -6.64 1.46
N SER A 149 -0.43 -7.96 1.41
CA SER A 149 -1.14 -8.87 2.33
C SER A 149 -0.85 -8.55 3.80
N LYS A 150 0.42 -8.28 4.13
CA LYS A 150 0.81 -7.90 5.49
C LYS A 150 0.17 -6.58 5.92
N LEU A 151 0.14 -5.59 5.04
CA LEU A 151 -0.49 -4.29 5.32
C LEU A 151 -2.00 -4.40 5.56
N LEU A 152 -2.70 -5.24 4.79
CA LEU A 152 -4.12 -5.52 4.98
C LEU A 152 -4.40 -6.22 6.32
N GLY A 153 -3.55 -7.17 6.72
CA GLY A 153 -3.68 -7.86 8.01
C GLY A 153 -3.36 -6.99 9.23
N MET A 154 -2.57 -5.93 9.06
CA MET A 154 -2.28 -4.93 10.11
C MET A 154 -3.22 -3.73 10.07
N MET A 155 -4.16 -3.71 9.12
CA MET A 155 -5.07 -2.59 8.95
C MET A 155 -6.03 -2.49 10.13
N ASP A 156 -6.25 -1.27 10.59
CA ASP A 156 -7.20 -0.98 11.66
C ASP A 156 -8.62 -0.98 11.10
N TRP A 157 -9.32 -2.10 11.23
CA TRP A 157 -10.72 -2.26 10.82
C TRP A 157 -11.65 -1.73 11.90
N GLU A 158 -12.74 -1.09 11.50
CA GLU A 158 -13.70 -0.52 12.46
C GLU A 158 -14.45 -1.64 13.20
N GLU A 159 -14.72 -1.43 14.50
CA GLU A 159 -15.29 -2.46 15.38
C GLU A 159 -16.64 -3.00 14.89
N ASP A 160 -17.43 -2.17 14.20
CA ASP A 160 -18.74 -2.53 13.68
C ASP A 160 -18.69 -3.43 12.43
N VAL A 161 -17.53 -3.58 11.79
CA VAL A 161 -17.37 -4.32 10.52
C VAL A 161 -16.28 -5.39 10.53
N VAL A 162 -15.39 -5.41 11.54
CA VAL A 162 -14.20 -6.27 11.55
C VAL A 162 -14.52 -7.75 11.34
N ASP A 163 -15.61 -8.25 11.94
CA ASP A 163 -16.01 -9.67 11.81
C ASP A 163 -16.56 -10.02 10.41
N ALA A 164 -16.95 -9.02 9.63
CA ALA A 164 -17.46 -9.21 8.28
C ALA A 164 -16.37 -9.11 7.21
N ILE A 165 -15.15 -8.70 7.56
CA ILE A 165 -14.05 -8.46 6.61
C ILE A 165 -12.93 -9.47 6.85
N ASN A 166 -12.63 -10.30 5.85
CA ASN A 166 -11.48 -11.20 5.86
C ASN A 166 -10.37 -10.67 4.95
N PRO A 167 -9.27 -10.10 5.48
CA PRO A 167 -8.17 -9.53 4.68
C PRO A 167 -7.19 -10.55 4.11
N ASN A 168 -7.35 -11.85 4.42
CA ASN A 168 -6.35 -12.89 4.16
C ASN A 168 -6.67 -13.82 2.97
N GLY A 169 -7.54 -13.38 2.05
CA GLY A 169 -7.93 -14.15 0.87
C GLY A 169 -6.80 -14.37 -0.12
N ALA A 170 -6.81 -15.52 -0.79
CA ALA A 170 -6.01 -15.80 -1.98
C ALA A 170 -6.85 -15.65 -3.26
N ILE A 171 -6.33 -16.02 -4.42
CA ILE A 171 -7.09 -16.13 -5.66
C ILE A 171 -7.00 -17.59 -6.11
N GLY A 172 -8.15 -18.27 -6.19
CA GLY A 172 -8.25 -19.68 -6.51
C GLY A 172 -9.59 -20.29 -6.11
N ALA A 173 -9.90 -21.49 -6.63
CA ALA A 173 -11.14 -22.21 -6.37
C ALA A 173 -11.31 -22.68 -4.91
N ASP A 174 -10.22 -22.79 -4.16
CA ASP A 174 -10.18 -23.23 -2.76
C ASP A 174 -10.45 -22.10 -1.75
N VAL A 175 -10.67 -20.87 -2.24
CA VAL A 175 -10.78 -19.65 -1.41
C VAL A 175 -12.22 -19.32 -0.97
N PRO A 176 -13.25 -19.46 -1.82
CA PRO A 176 -14.63 -19.12 -1.45
C PRO A 176 -15.15 -20.00 -0.30
N GLU A 177 -15.72 -19.36 0.71
CA GLU A 177 -16.49 -20.00 1.78
C GLU A 177 -17.98 -19.72 1.59
N PRO A 178 -18.90 -20.61 2.02
CA PRO A 178 -20.35 -20.44 1.84
C PRO A 178 -20.91 -19.13 2.39
N GLU A 179 -20.25 -18.54 3.39
CA GLU A 179 -20.66 -17.31 4.04
C GLU A 179 -20.18 -16.05 3.29
N ASP A 180 -19.16 -16.16 2.43
CA ASP A 180 -18.62 -15.03 1.67
C ASP A 180 -19.66 -14.47 0.68
N ASN A 181 -19.70 -13.16 0.52
CA ASN A 181 -20.64 -12.52 -0.41
C ASN A 181 -19.96 -11.69 -1.49
N VAL A 182 -18.82 -11.05 -1.16
CA VAL A 182 -18.08 -10.21 -2.09
C VAL A 182 -16.59 -10.49 -1.98
N PHE A 183 -15.96 -10.68 -3.14
CA PHE A 183 -14.52 -10.87 -3.25
C PHE A 183 -13.87 -9.62 -3.84
N LEU A 184 -12.99 -8.96 -3.08
CA LEU A 184 -12.23 -7.80 -3.54
C LEU A 184 -10.84 -8.24 -3.99
N LEU A 185 -10.63 -8.36 -5.30
CA LEU A 185 -9.34 -8.75 -5.88
C LEU A 185 -8.40 -7.53 -5.95
N VAL A 186 -7.36 -7.50 -5.11
CA VAL A 186 -6.44 -6.37 -5.02
C VAL A 186 -5.25 -6.57 -5.97
N GLN A 187 -5.16 -5.70 -6.97
CA GLN A 187 -4.07 -5.62 -7.94
C GLN A 187 -3.62 -6.98 -8.54
N PRO A 188 -4.55 -7.79 -9.07
CA PRO A 188 -4.20 -9.05 -9.72
C PRO A 188 -3.13 -8.85 -10.81
N GLN A 189 -2.01 -9.58 -10.75
CA GLN A 189 -0.93 -9.49 -11.74
C GLN A 189 -0.84 -10.78 -12.59
N ASN A 190 -0.71 -10.61 -13.90
CA ASN A 190 -0.23 -11.68 -14.77
C ASN A 190 1.30 -11.68 -14.77
N ILE A 191 1.93 -12.85 -14.79
CA ILE A 191 3.37 -13.00 -14.98
C ILE A 191 3.63 -13.78 -16.27
N VAL A 192 4.83 -13.63 -16.84
CA VAL A 192 5.18 -14.37 -18.07
C VAL A 192 5.04 -15.88 -17.81
N GLY A 193 4.21 -16.55 -18.60
CA GLY A 193 3.93 -17.98 -18.46
C GLY A 193 2.79 -18.34 -17.50
N TYR A 194 2.23 -17.38 -16.75
CA TYR A 194 1.07 -17.63 -15.88
C TYR A 194 0.06 -16.47 -15.95
N ALA A 195 -1.11 -16.77 -16.49
CA ALA A 195 -2.27 -15.88 -16.46
C ALA A 195 -3.08 -16.13 -15.17
N LEU A 196 -3.54 -15.06 -14.54
CA LEU A 196 -4.40 -15.15 -13.35
C LEU A 196 -5.87 -15.37 -13.72
N LEU A 197 -6.27 -15.01 -14.95
CA LEU A 197 -7.66 -15.10 -15.40
C LEU A 197 -8.29 -16.50 -15.18
N PRO A 198 -7.62 -17.63 -15.49
CA PRO A 198 -8.17 -18.96 -15.21
C PRO A 198 -8.53 -19.16 -13.73
N TYR A 199 -7.68 -18.72 -12.80
CA TYR A 199 -7.94 -18.83 -11.37
C TYR A 199 -9.13 -17.97 -10.91
N ILE A 200 -9.33 -16.81 -11.53
CA ILE A 200 -10.50 -15.97 -11.28
C ILE A 200 -11.77 -16.62 -11.82
N GLU A 201 -11.70 -17.29 -12.98
CA GLU A 201 -12.83 -18.02 -13.55
C GLU A 201 -13.20 -19.24 -12.70
N GLU A 202 -12.22 -20.02 -12.26
CA GLU A 202 -12.41 -21.15 -11.35
C GLU A 202 -13.01 -20.69 -10.01
N MET A 203 -12.49 -19.61 -9.43
CA MET A 203 -13.02 -19.01 -8.21
C MET A 203 -14.47 -18.54 -8.40
N ALA A 204 -14.79 -17.91 -9.54
CA ALA A 204 -16.15 -17.48 -9.84
C ALA A 204 -17.12 -18.63 -10.10
N ALA A 205 -16.65 -19.81 -10.46
CA ALA A 205 -17.49 -20.99 -10.69
C ALA A 205 -17.96 -21.66 -9.38
N VAL A 206 -17.25 -21.41 -8.28
CA VAL A 206 -17.52 -22.02 -6.97
C VAL A 206 -17.97 -21.02 -5.89
N ALA A 207 -17.97 -19.72 -6.23
CA ALA A 207 -18.39 -18.60 -5.40
C ALA A 207 -19.89 -18.26 -5.53
#